data_AF-A0A939C5X5-F1
#
_entry.id   AF-A0A939C5X5-F1
#
_cell.length_a   1.000
_cell.length_b   1.000
_cell.length_c   1.000
_cell.angle_alpha   90.00
_cell.angle_beta   90.00
_cell.angle_gamma   90.00
#
_symmetry.space_group_name_H-M   'P 1'
#
loop_
_entity.id
_entity.type
_entity.pdbx_description
1 polymer ?
#
loop_
_entity_poly.entity_id
_entity_poly.type
_entity_poly.pdbx_seq_one_letter_code
_entity_poly.pdbx_strand_id
1 'polypeptide(L)' 'MLILPQNHGCGLRWREDKIWGIFKADEQAQHLWDLMQTTLQNHGLKTDIVYEDAVYPVKEEYQNIYIGTTAIKY' A
#
# COMPACT_ATOMS: atom_id res chain seq x y z
N MET A 1 6.00 -3.13 -8.31
CA MET A 1 4.96 -3.66 -7.42
C MET A 1 4.91 -2.85 -6.14
N LEU A 2 3.71 -2.55 -5.66
CA LEU A 2 3.45 -1.92 -4.37
C LEU A 2 2.88 -2.96 -3.40
N ILE A 3 3.49 -3.07 -2.22
CA ILE A 3 3.04 -3.97 -1.16
C ILE A 3 2.37 -3.14 -0.07
N LEU A 4 1.09 -3.40 0.18
CA LEU A 4 0.31 -2.79 1.25
C LEU A 4 0.45 -3.60 2.54
N PRO A 5 0.44 -2.97 3.73
CA PRO A 5 0.48 -3.72 4.98
C PRO A 5 -0.74 -4.63 5.12
N GLN A 6 -0.52 -5.86 5.59
CA GLN A 6 -1.55 -6.90 5.70
C GLN A 6 -2.85 -6.43 6.40
N ASN A 7 -2.70 -5.60 7.43
CA ASN A 7 -3.80 -5.17 8.30
C ASN A 7 -4.36 -3.77 7.97
N HIS A 8 -3.98 -3.19 6.83
CA HIS A 8 -4.41 -1.85 6.45
C HIS A 8 -5.51 -1.89 5.37
N GLY A 9 -6.77 -2.04 5.80
CA GLY A 9 -7.93 -2.08 4.90
C GLY A 9 -8.41 -0.70 4.49
N CYS A 10 -7.67 0.03 3.65
CA CYS A 10 -8.09 1.32 3.10
C CYS A 10 -8.47 1.18 1.62
N GLY A 11 -9.52 1.88 1.17
CA GLY A 11 -9.95 1.82 -0.23
C GLY A 11 -9.00 2.53 -1.19
N LEU A 12 -8.12 3.42 -0.70
CA LEU A 12 -7.15 4.17 -1.49
C LEU A 12 -7.79 4.74 -2.77
N ARG A 13 -8.99 5.32 -2.68
CA ARG A 13 -9.64 6.03 -3.79
C ARG A 13 -9.34 7.52 -3.78
N TRP A 14 -8.95 8.03 -2.62
CA TRP A 14 -8.54 9.41 -2.34
C TRP A 14 -7.75 9.44 -1.03
N ARG A 15 -7.01 10.52 -0.78
CA ARG A 15 -6.08 10.63 0.36
C ARG A 15 -6.76 10.58 1.74
N GLU A 16 -8.06 10.89 1.85
CA GLU A 16 -8.82 10.79 3.10
C GLU A 16 -9.82 9.62 3.12
N ASP A 17 -9.58 8.57 2.33
CA ASP A 17 -10.43 7.38 2.36
C ASP A 17 -10.43 6.71 3.74
N LYS A 18 -11.60 6.20 4.15
CA LYS A 18 -11.77 5.63 5.49
C LYS A 18 -11.06 4.29 5.58
N ILE A 19 -10.34 4.08 6.68
CA ILE A 19 -9.75 2.79 7.00
C ILE A 19 -10.87 1.87 7.54
N TRP A 20 -10.98 0.69 6.95
CA TRP A 20 -12.04 -0.30 7.17
C TRP A 20 -13.47 0.26 7.01
N GLY A 21 -13.64 1.38 6.30
CA GLY A 21 -14.92 2.08 6.16
C GLY A 21 -15.43 2.79 7.42
N ILE A 22 -14.72 2.66 8.55
CA ILE A 22 -15.19 3.07 9.87
C ILE A 22 -14.25 4.12 10.47
N PHE A 23 -12.94 3.92 10.37
CA PHE A 23 -11.94 4.80 10.95
C PHE A 23 -11.59 5.93 9.98
N LYS A 24 -11.29 7.11 10.53
CA LYS A 24 -10.78 8.23 9.74
C LYS A 24 -9.42 7.87 9.14
N ALA A 25 -9.10 8.47 8.00
CA ALA A 25 -7.75 8.44 7.47
C ALA A 25 -6.77 9.03 8.50
N ASP A 26 -5.64 8.34 8.66
CA ASP A 26 -4.51 8.77 9.47
C ASP A 26 -3.31 9.10 8.56
N GLU A 27 -2.18 9.46 9.17
CA GLU A 27 -0.94 9.74 8.44
C GLU A 27 -0.47 8.54 7.60
N GLN A 28 -0.76 7.32 8.06
CA GLN A 28 -0.43 6.13 7.30
C GLN A 28 -1.26 6.03 6.02
N ALA A 29 -2.58 6.26 6.09
CA ALA A 29 -3.45 6.26 4.93
C ALA A 29 -2.99 7.31 3.89
N GLN A 30 -2.54 8.48 4.35
CA GLN A 30 -1.96 9.51 3.47
C GLN A 30 -0.66 9.03 2.83
N HIS A 31 0.25 8.45 3.60
CA HIS A 31 1.51 7.92 3.08
C HIS A 31 1.31 6.83 2.03
N LEU A 32 0.38 5.89 2.28
CA LEU A 32 0.05 4.82 1.34
C LEU A 32 -0.58 5.38 0.06
N TRP A 33 -1.43 6.39 0.18
CA TRP A 33 -2.00 7.08 -0.97
C TRP A 33 -0.90 7.74 -1.81
N ASP A 34 0.00 8.52 -1.22
CA ASP A 34 1.07 9.20 -1.96
C ASP A 34 2.04 8.23 -2.63
N LEU A 35 2.36 7.12 -1.96
CA LEU A 35 3.18 6.04 -2.50
C LEU A 35 2.48 5.36 -3.69
N MET A 36 1.18 5.08 -3.58
CA MET A 36 0.38 4.53 -4.67
C MET A 36 0.36 5.49 -5.87
N GLN A 37 0.07 6.77 -5.65
CA GLN A 37 0.03 7.77 -6.70
C GLN A 37 1.38 7.90 -7.41
N THR A 38 2.48 7.94 -6.66
CA THR A 38 3.84 8.01 -7.23
C THR A 38 4.18 6.76 -8.05
N THR A 39 3.83 5.58 -7.53
CA THR A 39 4.09 4.31 -8.24
C THR A 39 3.29 4.22 -9.53
N LEU A 40 2.00 4.59 -9.48
CA LEU A 40 1.12 4.64 -10.65
C LEU A 40 1.56 5.69 -11.67
N GLN A 41 2.07 6.85 -11.24
CA GLN A 41 2.61 7.86 -12.15
C GLN A 41 3.86 7.36 -12.88
N ASN A 42 4.74 6.62 -12.20
CA ASN A 42 5.99 6.14 -12.77
C ASN A 42 5.80 4.91 -13.68
N HIS A 43 4.91 3.99 -13.31
CA HIS A 43 4.80 2.67 -13.95
C HIS A 43 3.44 2.41 -14.60
N GLY A 44 2.43 3.24 -14.33
CA GLY A 44 1.09 3.13 -14.88
C GLY A 44 0.45 1.76 -14.61
N LEU A 45 -0.15 1.19 -15.66
CA LEU A 45 -0.78 -0.14 -15.62
C LEU A 45 0.20 -1.30 -15.42
N LYS A 46 1.52 -1.05 -15.41
CA LYS A 46 2.53 -2.06 -15.08
C LYS A 46 2.80 -2.14 -13.56
N THR A 47 1.86 -1.64 -12.76
CA THR A 47 1.92 -1.66 -11.30
C THR A 47 1.01 -2.73 -10.76
N ASP A 48 1.60 -3.80 -10.22
CA ASP A 48 0.88 -4.72 -9.34
C ASP A 48 0.80 -4.11 -7.94
N ILE A 49 -0.38 -4.20 -7.31
CA ILE A 49 -0.61 -3.81 -5.92
C ILE A 49 -1.12 -5.04 -5.17
N VAL A 50 -0.39 -5.44 -4.13
CA VAL A 50 -0.68 -6.65 -3.35
C VAL A 50 -0.65 -6.33 -1.86
N TYR A 51 -1.32 -7.13 -1.05
CA TYR A 51 -1.14 -7.08 0.40
C TYR A 51 0.07 -7.94 0.80
N GLU A 52 0.76 -7.51 1.85
CA GLU A 52 1.79 -8.29 2.51
C GLU A 52 1.19 -9.60 3.05
N ASP A 53 1.85 -10.72 2.75
CA ASP A 53 1.47 -12.04 3.23
C ASP A 53 2.74 -12.87 3.48
N ALA A 54 2.92 -13.34 4.72
CA ALA A 54 4.07 -14.14 5.11
C ALA A 54 4.10 -15.54 4.46
N VAL A 55 2.93 -16.07 4.06
CA VAL A 55 2.78 -17.36 3.39
C VAL A 55 3.12 -17.25 1.89
N TYR A 56 2.91 -16.07 1.31
CA TYR A 56 3.13 -15.79 -0.11
C TYR A 56 4.14 -14.64 -0.28
N PRO A 57 5.43 -14.87 0.04
CA PRO A 57 6.44 -13.85 -0.14
C PRO A 57 6.58 -13.48 -1.62
N VAL A 58 6.89 -12.22 -1.84
CA VAL A 58 7.09 -11.65 -3.17
C VAL A 58 8.24 -12.36 -3.88
N LYS A 59 7.97 -12.79 -5.13
CA LYS A 59 8.98 -13.40 -5.99
C LYS A 59 9.99 -12.36 -6.47
N GLU A 60 11.23 -12.79 -6.70
CA GLU A 60 12.35 -11.95 -7.16
C GLU A 60 12.20 -11.40 -8.59
N GLU A 61 11.12 -11.74 -9.30
CA GLU A 61 10.86 -11.33 -10.69
C GLU A 61 10.50 -9.84 -10.84
N TYR A 62 10.25 -9.13 -9.74
CA TYR A 62 9.95 -7.70 -9.75
C TYR A 62 11.20 -6.84 -9.63
N GLN A 63 11.46 -6.02 -10.65
CA GLN A 63 12.60 -5.08 -10.67
C GLN A 63 12.43 -3.89 -9.70
N ASN A 64 11.20 -3.49 -9.40
CA ASN A 64 10.89 -2.37 -8.50
C ASN A 64 9.86 -2.82 -7.47
N ILE A 65 10.24 -2.80 -6.19
CA ILE A 65 9.38 -3.17 -5.06
C ILE A 65 9.28 -1.96 -4.12
N TYR A 66 8.05 -1.54 -3.83
CA TYR A 66 7.74 -0.44 -2.91
C TYR A 66 6.93 -1.02 -1.75
N ILE A 67 7.29 -0.67 -0.51
CA ILE A 67 6.68 -1.24 0.69
C ILE A 67 5.99 -0.14 1.49
N GLY A 68 4.69 -0.27 1.69
CA GLY A 68 3.93 0.51 2.65
C GLY A 68 4.14 -0.05 4.04
N THR A 69 5.05 0.51 4.83
CA THR A 69 5.33 -0.01 6.18
C THR A 69 4.35 0.53 7.22
N THR A 70 3.91 -0.34 8.14
CA THR A 70 3.42 0.06 9.47
C THR A 70 4.43 -0.42 10.50
N ALA A 71 5.27 0.48 11.01
CA ALA A 71 6.05 0.17 12.20
C ALA A 71 5.18 0.41 13.43
N ILE A 72 4.34 -0.56 13.81
CA ILE A 72 3.75 -0.54 15.16
C ILE A 72 4.78 -1.17 16.10
N LYS A 73 5.59 -0.32 16.75
CA LYS A 73 6.33 -0.73 17.94
C LYS A 73 5.32 -0.89 19.08
N TYR A 74 5.24 -2.10 19.65
CA TYR A 74 4.67 -2.32 20.97
C TYR A 74 5.61 -1.77 22.04
#